data_AF-A0A2W7B3S2-F1
#
_entry.id   AF-A0A2W7B3S2-F1
#
_cell.length_a   1.000
_cell.length_b   1.000
_cell.length_c   1.000
_cell.angle_alpha   90.00
_cell.angle_beta   90.00
_cell.angle_gamma   90.00
#
_symmetry.space_group_name_H-M   'P 1'
#
loop_
_entity.id
_entity.type
_entity.pdbx_description
1 polymer ?
#
loop_
_entity_poly.entity_id
_entity_poly.type
_entity_poly.pdbx_seq_one_letter_code
_entity_poly.pdbx_strand_id
1 'polypeptide(L)' 'MQNSDYFEGLTWTTEAKIKYKNIPYFVRSQARLKIEQLAQAAGSDTITAEIVEKARVEFGQ' A
#
# COMPACT_ATOMS: atom_id res chain seq x y z
N MET A 1 14.52 -3.47 -20.11
CA MET A 1 13.57 -2.54 -19.45
C MET A 1 12.70 -3.39 -18.54
N GLN A 2 13.05 -3.55 -17.27
CA GLN A 2 12.18 -4.23 -16.31
C GLN A 2 11.34 -3.14 -15.63
N ASN A 3 10.17 -2.86 -16.21
CA ASN A 3 9.12 -2.20 -15.45
C ASN A 3 8.66 -3.23 -14.43
N SER A 4 9.29 -3.25 -13.27
CA SER A 4 8.79 -3.99 -12.12
C SER A 4 7.48 -3.32 -11.74
N ASP A 5 6.36 -3.82 -12.23
CA ASP A 5 5.05 -3.47 -11.73
C ASP A 5 5.03 -3.93 -10.27
N TYR A 6 5.46 -3.02 -9.40
CA TYR A 6 5.60 -3.20 -7.95
C TYR A 6 4.23 -3.41 -7.27
N PHE A 7 3.19 -3.71 -8.04
CA PHE A 7 1.79 -3.83 -7.64
C PHE A 7 1.08 -4.97 -8.38
N GLU A 8 1.82 -5.87 -9.06
CA GLU A 8 1.22 -7.04 -9.71
C GLU A 8 0.32 -7.82 -8.73
N GLY A 9 -0.98 -7.85 -9.03
CA GLY A 9 -2.00 -8.55 -8.25
C GLY A 9 -3.08 -7.67 -7.63
N LEU A 10 -2.82 -6.38 -7.34
CA LEU A 10 -3.80 -5.47 -6.72
C LEU A 10 -3.91 -4.16 -7.49
N THR A 11 -5.14 -3.65 -7.62
CA THR A 11 -5.40 -2.37 -8.27
C THR A 11 -5.13 -1.23 -7.31
N TRP A 12 -4.13 -0.40 -7.57
CA TRP A 12 -3.87 0.77 -6.72
C TRP A 12 -4.47 2.03 -7.31
N THR A 13 -5.26 2.76 -6.52
CA THR A 13 -5.71 4.09 -6.93
C THR A 13 -4.55 5.08 -6.99
N THR A 14 -4.73 6.15 -7.76
CA THR A 14 -3.71 7.21 -7.88
C THR A 14 -3.37 7.82 -6.52
N GLU A 15 -4.39 8.05 -5.69
CA GLU A 15 -4.27 8.61 -4.35
C GLU A 15 -3.51 7.66 -3.41
N ALA A 16 -3.78 6.35 -3.52
CA ALA A 16 -3.06 5.33 -2.76
C ALA A 16 -1.56 5.31 -3.10
N LYS A 17 -1.23 5.38 -4.40
CA LYS A 17 0.16 5.45 -4.86
C LYS A 17 0.88 6.71 -4.33
N ILE A 18 0.19 7.85 -4.31
CA ILE A 18 0.73 9.11 -3.77
C ILE A 18 1.02 8.96 -2.27
N LYS A 19 0.06 8.46 -1.48
CA LYS A 19 0.25 8.25 -0.04
C LYS A 19 1.37 7.25 0.26
N TYR A 20 1.44 6.15 -0.49
CA TYR A 20 2.49 5.16 -0.31
C TYR A 20 3.89 5.70 -0.66
N LYS A 21 4.01 6.57 -1.66
CA LYS A 21 5.27 7.26 -1.97
C LYS A 21 5.74 8.19 -0.85
N ASN A 22 4.84 8.73 -0.03
CA ASN A 22 5.18 9.55 1.12
C ASN A 22 5.71 8.73 2.32
N ILE A 23 5.57 7.40 2.29
CA ILE A 23 6.14 6.52 3.31
C ILE A 23 7.67 6.47 3.13
N PRO A 24 8.46 6.70 4.21
CA PRO A 24 9.91 6.63 4.14
C PRO A 24 10.40 5.29 3.57
N TYR A 25 11.42 5.34 2.71
CA TYR A 25 11.85 4.18 1.92
C TYR A 25 12.21 2.96 2.78
N PHE A 26 12.87 3.15 3.92
CA PHE A 26 13.35 2.07 4.80
C PHE A 26 12.24 1.26 5.49
N VAL A 27 11.03 1.81 5.61
CA VAL A 27 9.84 1.11 6.14
C VAL A 27 8.83 0.74 5.06
N ARG A 28 9.09 1.12 3.80
CA ARG A 28 8.11 1.01 2.72
C ARG A 28 7.75 -0.44 2.39
N SER A 29 8.70 -1.37 2.50
CA SER A 29 8.44 -2.82 2.32
C SER A 29 7.49 -3.36 3.38
N GLN A 30 7.69 -2.99 4.65
CA GLN A 30 6.80 -3.39 5.74
C GLN A 30 5.41 -2.74 5.59
N ALA A 31 5.37 -1.45 5.24
CA ALA A 31 4.14 -0.74 4.94
C ALA A 31 3.33 -1.45 3.85
N ARG A 32 3.98 -1.88 2.76
CA ARG A 32 3.32 -2.59 1.67
C ARG A 32 2.66 -3.88 2.12
N LEU A 33 3.39 -4.74 2.84
CA LEU A 33 2.87 -6.02 3.35
C LEU A 33 1.58 -5.81 4.16
N LYS A 34 1.56 -4.78 5.00
CA LYS A 34 0.39 -4.47 5.83
C LYS A 34 -0.78 -3.94 5.00
N ILE A 35 -0.52 -3.09 4.01
CA ILE A 35 -1.54 -2.58 3.10
C ILE A 35 -2.20 -3.74 2.34
N GLU A 36 -1.40 -4.69 1.86
CA GLU A 36 -1.87 -5.89 1.17
C GLU A 36 -2.72 -6.77 2.10
N GLN A 37 -2.28 -6.99 3.35
CA GLN A 37 -3.07 -7.69 4.37
C GLN A 37 -4.40 -7.00 4.69
N LEU A 38 -4.40 -5.66 4.79
CA LEU A 38 -5.62 -4.89 5.05
C LEU A 38 -6.59 -4.95 3.87
N ALA A 39 -6.08 -4.92 2.64
CA ALA A 39 -6.90 -5.07 1.43
C ALA A 39 -7.52 -6.48 1.37
N GLN A 40 -6.73 -7.52 1.64
CA GLN A 40 -7.20 -8.90 1.70
C GLN A 40 -8.23 -9.10 2.81
N ALA A 41 -8.01 -8.56 4.01
CA ALA A 41 -8.94 -8.63 5.12
C ALA A 41 -10.26 -7.88 4.83
N ALA A 42 -10.21 -6.84 4.00
CA ALA A 42 -11.38 -6.13 3.51
C ALA A 42 -12.06 -6.83 2.33
N GLY A 43 -11.50 -7.93 1.80
CA GLY A 43 -11.98 -8.58 0.57
C GLY A 43 -11.91 -7.66 -0.66
N SER A 44 -10.99 -6.70 -0.66
CA SER A 44 -10.84 -5.71 -1.72
C SER A 44 -9.60 -5.98 -2.55
N ASP A 45 -9.80 -6.16 -3.85
CA ASP A 45 -8.71 -6.24 -4.83
C ASP A 45 -8.17 -4.84 -5.22
N THR A 46 -8.76 -3.78 -4.64
CA THR A 46 -8.36 -2.39 -4.86
C THR A 46 -7.79 -1.76 -3.60
N ILE A 47 -6.54 -1.30 -3.68
CA ILE A 47 -5.87 -0.53 -2.65
C ILE A 47 -6.21 0.95 -2.82
N THR A 48 -7.01 1.46 -1.89
CA THR A 48 -7.43 2.86 -1.80
C THR A 48 -6.52 3.65 -0.87
N ALA A 49 -6.60 4.98 -0.93
CA ALA A 49 -5.88 5.87 -0.02
C ALA A 49 -6.19 5.63 1.47
N GLU A 50 -7.39 5.11 1.77
CA GLU A 50 -7.81 4.79 3.14
C GLU A 50 -7.06 3.58 3.69
N ILE A 51 -6.86 2.52 2.88
CA ILE A 51 -6.10 1.34 3.28
C ILE A 51 -4.63 1.72 3.54
N VAL A 52 -4.05 2.56 2.69
CA VAL A 52 -2.68 3.07 2.88
C VAL A 52 -2.55 3.90 4.15
N GLU A 53 -3.52 4.77 4.42
CA GLU A 53 -3.53 5.57 5.65
C GLU A 53 -3.67 4.70 6.90
N LYS A 54 -4.55 3.70 6.87
CA LYS A 54 -4.76 2.78 7.97
C LYS A 54 -3.47 2.02 8.30
N ALA A 55 -2.77 1.51 7.28
CA ALA A 55 -1.47 0.89 7.48
C ALA A 55 -0.46 1.88 8.10
N ARG A 56 -0.40 3.12 7.60
CA ARG A 56 0.50 4.17 8.14
C ARG A 56 0.23 4.44 9.62
N VAL A 57 -1.03 4.53 10.04
CA VAL A 57 -1.41 4.74 11.45
C VAL A 57 -0.96 3.56 12.32
N GLU A 58 -1.15 2.32 11.87
CA GLU A 58 -0.72 1.12 12.60
C GLU A 58 0.81 0.98 12.72
N PHE A 59 1.59 1.60 11.82
CA PHE A 59 3.06 1.63 11.88
C PHE A 59 3.65 2.79 12.68
N GLY A 60 2.88 3.87 12.88
CA GLY A 60 3.34 5.10 13.52
C GLY A 60 3.09 5.17 15.03
N GLN A 61 2.54 4.11 15.62
CA GLN A 61 2.40 3.93 17.07
C GLN A 61 3.43 2.96 17.61
#